data_AF-A0A327J6E7-F1
#
_entry.id   AF-A0A327J6E7-F1
#
_cell.length_a   1.000
_cell.length_b   1.000
_cell.length_c   1.000
_cell.angle_alpha   90.00
_cell.angle_beta   90.00
_cell.angle_gamma   90.00
#
_symmetry.space_group_name_H-M   'P 1'
#
loop_
_entity.id
_entity.type
_entity.pdbx_description
1 polymer ?
#
loop_
_entity_poly.entity_id
_entity_poly.type
_entity_poly.pdbx_seq_one_letter_code
_entity_poly.pdbx_strand_id
1 'polypeptide(L)'
;MNKCIYYKDKNDLTFTNREHIFPKAIGGIQRLDIGVVSDQANKFFANNLEIKTLRESEIVIGRIVNGYNKKPSKEKQKYRTLPESLYNREIDSRTLGKIAFNALAKLKGKNYVLKPEFDKFRNWIMNGNNDWYHSKMGKEILTSTQIMPAQSHYCIFIDDGEYIIADVCIYNYWRKMFGICKTFDESFVIPQGYICDWKNKKEYTLLELMHKIAESEELKYQQGKEL
;
A
#
# COMPACT_ATOMS: atom_id res chain seq x y z
N MET A 1 -12.78 -24.92 -1.52
CA MET A 1 -11.93 -24.32 -2.57
C MET A 1 -11.40 -22.99 -2.07
N ASN A 2 -10.09 -22.72 -2.19
CA ASN A 2 -9.53 -21.44 -1.75
C ASN A 2 -9.92 -20.33 -2.74
N LYS A 3 -10.70 -19.34 -2.29
CA LYS A 3 -11.03 -18.16 -3.10
C LYS A 3 -9.89 -17.15 -3.07
N CYS A 4 -9.51 -16.59 -4.22
CA CYS A 4 -8.56 -15.48 -4.28
C CYS A 4 -9.29 -14.16 -4.00
N ILE A 5 -8.72 -13.25 -3.22
CA ILE A 5 -9.39 -11.96 -2.93
C ILE A 5 -9.60 -11.09 -4.17
N TYR A 6 -8.85 -11.30 -5.25
CA TYR A 6 -8.97 -10.55 -6.51
C TYR A 6 -9.85 -11.25 -7.55
N TYR A 7 -9.64 -12.55 -7.76
CA TYR A 7 -10.35 -13.32 -8.79
C TYR A 7 -11.60 -14.06 -8.28
N LYS A 8 -11.87 -14.01 -6.97
CA LYS A 8 -13.00 -14.66 -6.30
C LYS A 8 -13.15 -16.13 -6.67
N ASP A 9 -14.15 -16.44 -7.48
CA ASP A 9 -14.63 -17.77 -7.83
C ASP A 9 -13.99 -18.30 -9.12
N LYS A 10 -12.97 -17.62 -9.67
CA LYS A 10 -12.22 -18.15 -10.81
C LYS A 10 -11.60 -19.51 -10.48
N ASN A 11 -11.81 -20.46 -11.38
CA ASN A 11 -11.27 -21.82 -11.28
C ASN A 11 -9.77 -21.84 -11.62
N ASP A 12 -9.14 -22.99 -11.33
CA ASP A 12 -7.74 -23.29 -11.71
C ASP A 12 -6.69 -22.32 -11.14
N LEU A 13 -6.99 -21.74 -9.97
CA LEU A 13 -6.06 -20.90 -9.23
C LEU A 13 -5.15 -21.74 -8.33
N THR A 14 -3.88 -21.35 -8.28
CA THR A 14 -2.88 -21.97 -7.39
C THR A 14 -2.49 -20.99 -6.28
N PHE A 15 -2.08 -21.52 -5.12
CA PHE A 15 -1.79 -20.73 -3.93
C PHE A 15 -0.51 -21.22 -3.26
N THR A 16 0.61 -21.11 -3.97
CA THR A 16 1.93 -21.55 -3.47
C THR A 16 2.75 -20.40 -2.90
N ASN A 17 2.50 -19.17 -3.36
CA ASN A 17 3.25 -17.99 -2.97
C ASN A 17 2.46 -17.08 -2.04
N ARG A 18 3.19 -16.23 -1.31
CA ARG A 18 2.66 -15.13 -0.51
C ARG A 18 2.83 -13.82 -1.26
N GLU A 19 1.79 -12.98 -1.23
CA GLU A 19 1.79 -11.65 -1.85
C GLU A 19 2.22 -10.59 -0.83
N HIS A 20 3.06 -9.62 -1.24
CA HIS A 20 3.47 -8.55 -0.33
C HIS A 20 2.38 -7.46 -0.24
N ILE A 21 2.28 -6.82 0.93
CA ILE A 21 1.44 -5.62 1.09
C ILE A 21 2.05 -4.48 0.28
N PHE A 22 3.21 -3.98 0.73
CA PHE A 22 4.05 -3.08 -0.06
C PHE A 22 4.98 -3.90 -0.96
N PRO A 23 5.24 -3.49 -2.21
CA PRO A 23 6.17 -4.22 -3.08
C PRO A 23 7.52 -4.45 -2.42
N LYS A 24 8.04 -5.68 -2.50
CA LYS A 24 9.38 -6.01 -2.00
C LYS A 24 10.45 -5.10 -2.58
N ALA A 25 10.24 -4.62 -3.80
CA ALA A 25 11.14 -3.76 -4.56
C ALA A 25 11.32 -2.33 -3.99
N ILE A 26 10.45 -1.89 -3.08
CA ILE A 26 10.57 -0.60 -2.38
C ILE A 26 10.91 -0.73 -0.89
N GLY A 27 10.83 -1.92 -0.32
CA GLY A 27 11.07 -2.10 1.12
C GLY A 27 10.12 -3.04 1.84
N GLY A 28 9.01 -3.42 1.19
CA GLY A 28 7.96 -4.19 1.84
C GLY A 28 8.43 -5.52 2.42
N ILE A 29 8.03 -5.78 3.67
CA ILE A 29 8.40 -6.96 4.44
C ILE A 29 7.19 -7.88 4.61
N GLN A 30 6.07 -7.35 5.12
CA GLN A 30 4.88 -8.13 5.42
C GLN A 30 4.22 -8.66 4.15
N ARG A 31 3.71 -9.88 4.28
CA ARG A 31 2.98 -10.59 3.24
C ARG A 31 1.66 -11.12 3.76
N LEU A 32 0.70 -11.20 2.87
CA LEU A 32 -0.52 -11.95 3.10
C LEU A 32 -0.20 -13.45 3.25
N ASP A 33 -1.07 -14.16 3.97
CA ASP A 33 -0.89 -15.58 4.19
C ASP A 33 -1.18 -16.38 2.91
N ILE A 34 -0.63 -17.59 2.86
CA ILE A 34 -0.86 -18.51 1.74
C ILE A 34 -2.37 -18.76 1.62
N GLY A 35 -2.89 -18.78 0.39
CA GLY A 35 -4.32 -18.98 0.14
C GLY A 35 -5.15 -17.70 0.08
N VAL A 36 -4.58 -16.52 0.38
CA VAL A 36 -5.30 -15.23 0.27
C VAL A 36 -5.28 -14.70 -1.17
N VAL A 37 -4.09 -14.64 -1.77
CA VAL A 37 -3.88 -14.18 -3.15
C VAL A 37 -3.36 -15.36 -3.97
N SER A 38 -3.98 -15.62 -5.11
CA SER A 38 -3.53 -16.67 -6.05
C SER A 38 -2.22 -16.30 -6.73
N ASP A 39 -1.44 -17.31 -7.12
CA ASP A 39 -0.18 -17.12 -7.86
C ASP A 39 -0.39 -16.36 -9.19
N GLN A 40 -1.54 -16.54 -9.83
CA GLN A 40 -1.94 -15.84 -11.06
C GLN A 40 -2.07 -14.33 -10.83
N ALA A 41 -2.75 -13.93 -9.75
CA ALA A 41 -2.90 -12.52 -9.38
C ALA A 41 -1.55 -11.91 -8.97
N ASN A 42 -0.75 -12.64 -8.18
CA ASN A 42 0.61 -12.23 -7.80
C ASN A 42 1.50 -11.98 -9.04
N LYS A 43 1.54 -12.93 -9.98
CA LYS A 43 2.24 -12.77 -11.27
C LYS A 43 1.71 -11.60 -12.09
N PHE A 44 0.39 -11.40 -12.10
CA PHE A 44 -0.23 -10.26 -12.77
C PHE A 44 0.30 -8.93 -12.19
N PHE A 45 0.33 -8.78 -10.87
CA PHE A 45 0.85 -7.58 -10.22
C PHE A 45 2.32 -7.33 -10.56
N ALA A 46 3.16 -8.36 -10.43
CA ALA A 46 4.58 -8.26 -10.72
C ALA A 46 4.85 -7.80 -12.17
N ASN A 47 4.14 -8.39 -13.13
CA ASN A 47 4.44 -8.20 -14.55
C ASN A 47 3.71 -7.00 -15.18
N ASN A 48 2.55 -6.60 -14.66
CA ASN A 48 1.70 -5.60 -15.30
C ASN A 48 1.56 -4.30 -14.51
N LEU A 49 1.74 -4.34 -13.18
CA LEU A 49 1.57 -3.17 -12.31
C LEU A 49 2.91 -2.73 -11.71
N GLU A 50 3.47 -3.53 -10.79
CA GLU A 50 4.61 -3.12 -9.95
C GLU A 50 5.85 -2.81 -10.78
N ILE A 51 6.19 -3.64 -11.77
CA ILE A 51 7.39 -3.41 -12.60
C ILE A 51 7.30 -2.08 -13.36
N LYS A 52 6.13 -1.76 -13.91
CA LYS A 52 5.89 -0.53 -14.68
C LYS A 52 5.86 0.67 -13.75
N THR A 53 5.15 0.59 -12.62
CA THR A 53 5.12 1.68 -11.64
C THR A 53 6.48 1.96 -11.05
N LEU A 54 7.26 0.94 -10.69
CA LEU A 54 8.51 1.13 -9.96
C LEU A 54 9.73 1.38 -10.86
N ARG A 55 9.58 1.31 -12.18
CA ARG A 55 10.65 1.58 -13.16
C ARG A 55 10.35 2.75 -14.08
N GLU A 56 9.08 3.05 -14.35
CA GLU A 56 8.65 4.01 -15.37
C GLU A 56 7.81 5.16 -14.79
N SER A 57 7.58 5.23 -13.47
CA SER A 57 6.95 6.39 -12.83
C SER A 57 7.95 7.18 -12.01
N GLU A 58 7.55 8.37 -11.56
CA GLU A 58 8.33 9.23 -10.66
C GLU A 58 8.74 8.55 -9.36
N ILE A 59 8.03 7.50 -8.92
CA ILE A 59 8.42 6.69 -7.74
C ILE A 59 9.84 6.11 -7.92
N VAL A 60 10.32 5.91 -9.16
CA VAL A 60 11.70 5.50 -9.43
C VAL A 60 12.72 6.50 -8.89
N ILE A 61 12.40 7.80 -8.88
CA ILE A 61 13.28 8.85 -8.32
C ILE A 61 13.46 8.59 -6.83
N GLY A 62 12.38 8.32 -6.10
CA GLY A 62 12.44 7.96 -4.67
C GLY A 62 13.32 6.73 -4.44
N ARG A 63 13.21 5.70 -5.29
CA ARG A 63 14.04 4.50 -5.21
C ARG A 63 15.53 4.80 -5.46
N ILE A 64 15.83 5.64 -6.45
CA ILE A 64 17.20 6.00 -6.83
C ILE A 64 17.85 6.88 -5.77
N VAL A 65 17.16 7.93 -5.34
CA VAL A 65 17.67 8.91 -4.36
C VAL A 65 17.79 8.29 -2.99
N ASN A 66 16.76 7.58 -2.52
CA ASN A 66 16.71 7.09 -1.13
C ASN A 66 17.35 5.70 -0.97
N GLY A 67 17.49 4.90 -2.02
CA GLY A 67 18.50 3.83 -2.05
C GLY A 67 18.08 2.44 -1.55
N TYR A 68 16.81 2.04 -1.65
CA TYR A 68 16.45 0.63 -1.40
C TYR A 68 17.02 -0.30 -2.48
N ASN A 69 17.90 -1.23 -2.08
CA ASN A 69 18.71 -2.10 -2.96
C ASN A 69 19.60 -1.34 -3.97
N LYS A 70 20.48 -0.44 -3.50
CA LYS A 70 21.70 -0.05 -4.25
C LYS A 70 22.61 -1.28 -4.44
N LYS A 71 22.21 -2.27 -5.25
CA LYS A 71 23.20 -3.08 -5.95
C LYS A 71 23.64 -2.25 -7.15
N PRO A 72 24.94 -1.98 -7.34
CA PRO A 72 25.40 -1.42 -8.60
C PRO A 72 25.05 -2.47 -9.67
N SER A 73 24.10 -2.17 -10.54
CA SER A 73 23.83 -3.04 -11.67
C SER A 73 25.09 -3.04 -12.53
N LYS A 74 25.78 -4.18 -12.61
CA LYS A 74 26.90 -4.41 -13.54
C LYS A 74 26.47 -4.34 -15.01
N GLU A 75 25.17 -4.28 -15.27
CA GLU A 75 24.63 -4.09 -16.61
C GLU A 75 24.67 -2.63 -17.01
N LYS A 76 25.35 -2.41 -18.14
CA LYS A 76 25.56 -1.14 -18.81
C LYS A 76 24.31 -0.28 -18.76
N GLN A 77 24.55 0.93 -18.29
CA GLN A 77 23.74 2.15 -18.22
C GLN A 77 23.17 2.57 -19.58
N LYS A 78 22.55 1.65 -20.32
CA LYS A 78 21.90 1.92 -21.60
C LYS A 78 20.43 2.18 -21.32
N TYR A 79 20.07 3.46 -21.35
CA TYR A 79 18.70 3.97 -21.46
C TYR A 79 17.80 3.70 -20.24
N ARG A 80 18.16 4.24 -19.07
CA ARG A 80 17.10 4.82 -18.23
C ARG A 80 16.79 6.19 -18.80
N THR A 81 16.06 6.24 -19.90
CA THR A 81 15.31 7.45 -20.23
C THR A 81 14.45 7.74 -19.01
N LEU A 82 14.63 8.94 -18.42
CA LEU A 82 13.63 9.45 -17.49
C LEU A 82 12.29 9.31 -18.21
N PRO A 83 11.28 8.68 -17.58
CA PRO A 83 10.01 8.47 -18.24
C PRO A 83 9.50 9.81 -18.74
N GLU A 84 9.09 9.87 -20.00
CA GLU A 84 8.29 10.98 -20.51
C GLU A 84 7.14 11.18 -19.52
N SER A 85 7.08 12.38 -18.93
CA SER A 85 6.39 12.64 -17.67
C SER A 85 4.87 12.52 -17.79
N LEU A 86 4.35 11.30 -17.83
CA LEU A 86 2.93 11.03 -17.66
C LEU A 86 2.66 10.98 -16.16
N TYR A 87 2.31 12.14 -15.61
CA TYR A 87 1.83 12.24 -14.25
C TYR A 87 0.57 11.39 -14.07
N ASN A 88 0.44 10.70 -12.94
CA ASN A 88 -0.79 10.04 -12.53
C ASN A 88 -1.31 8.93 -13.48
N ARG A 89 -0.42 8.06 -13.97
CA ARG A 89 -0.83 6.93 -14.84
C ARG A 89 -1.81 6.01 -14.10
N GLU A 90 -2.77 5.45 -14.84
CA GLU A 90 -3.72 4.49 -14.28
C GLU A 90 -3.00 3.28 -13.66
N ILE A 91 -1.92 2.80 -14.29
CA ILE A 91 -1.08 1.72 -13.76
C ILE A 91 -0.50 2.05 -12.38
N ASP A 92 -0.04 3.28 -12.16
CA ASP A 92 0.51 3.72 -10.87
C ASP A 92 -0.58 3.77 -9.80
N SER A 93 -1.75 4.26 -10.20
CA SER A 93 -2.96 4.28 -9.39
C SER A 93 -3.37 2.87 -8.94
N ARG A 94 -3.35 1.91 -9.86
CA ARG A 94 -3.71 0.52 -9.61
C ARG A 94 -2.68 -0.20 -8.75
N THR A 95 -1.39 0.13 -8.90
CA THR A 95 -0.33 -0.37 -7.98
C THR A 95 -0.58 0.10 -6.55
N LEU A 96 -0.92 1.38 -6.35
CA LEU A 96 -1.26 1.90 -5.02
C LEU A 96 -2.59 1.33 -4.50
N GLY A 97 -3.60 1.14 -5.37
CA GLY A 97 -4.84 0.46 -5.03
C GLY A 97 -4.63 -0.99 -4.60
N LYS A 98 -3.69 -1.71 -5.24
CA LYS A 98 -3.26 -3.05 -4.81
C LYS A 98 -2.66 -3.03 -3.41
N ILE A 99 -1.80 -2.05 -3.10
CA ILE A 99 -1.25 -1.87 -1.75
C ILE A 99 -2.38 -1.68 -0.75
N ALA A 100 -3.35 -0.80 -1.05
CA ALA A 100 -4.52 -0.59 -0.22
C ALA A 100 -5.30 -1.88 0.01
N PHE A 101 -5.67 -2.60 -1.05
CA PHE A 101 -6.49 -3.80 -0.91
C PHE A 101 -5.77 -4.91 -0.13
N ASN A 102 -4.46 -5.06 -0.32
CA ASN A 102 -3.65 -6.01 0.44
C ASN A 102 -3.51 -5.61 1.92
N ALA A 103 -3.28 -4.32 2.20
CA ALA A 103 -3.20 -3.84 3.58
C ALA A 103 -4.54 -4.07 4.31
N LEU A 104 -5.66 -3.79 3.65
CA LEU A 104 -6.99 -4.06 4.19
C LEU A 104 -7.21 -5.55 4.48
N ALA A 105 -6.82 -6.41 3.55
CA ALA A 105 -6.91 -7.86 3.71
C ALA A 105 -6.07 -8.36 4.89
N LYS A 106 -4.92 -7.71 5.17
CA LYS A 106 -4.08 -8.04 6.33
C LYS A 106 -4.73 -7.58 7.64
N LEU A 107 -5.33 -6.39 7.67
CA LEU A 107 -5.94 -5.82 8.88
C LEU A 107 -7.26 -6.49 9.26
N LYS A 108 -8.15 -6.69 8.28
CA LYS A 108 -9.53 -7.17 8.51
C LYS A 108 -9.74 -8.64 8.11
N GLY A 109 -8.76 -9.24 7.45
CA GLY A 109 -8.80 -10.64 7.03
C GLY A 109 -9.46 -10.86 5.67
N LYS A 110 -9.22 -12.06 5.14
CA LYS A 110 -9.67 -12.51 3.81
C LYS A 110 -11.19 -12.42 3.62
N ASN A 111 -11.98 -12.86 4.60
CA ASN A 111 -13.44 -12.92 4.47
C ASN A 111 -14.07 -11.53 4.36
N TYR A 112 -13.52 -10.56 5.11
CA TYR A 112 -13.97 -9.17 5.06
C TYR A 112 -13.80 -8.58 3.67
N VAL A 113 -12.59 -8.70 3.09
CA VAL A 113 -12.31 -8.15 1.76
C VAL A 113 -12.94 -8.95 0.62
N LEU A 114 -13.54 -10.12 0.88
CA LEU A 114 -14.24 -10.90 -0.15
C LEU A 114 -15.68 -10.44 -0.38
N LYS A 115 -16.25 -9.63 0.53
CA LYS A 115 -17.64 -9.17 0.43
C LYS A 115 -17.90 -8.37 -0.87
N PRO A 116 -19.11 -8.41 -1.45
CA PRO A 116 -19.40 -7.83 -2.77
C PRO A 116 -19.15 -6.32 -2.89
N GLU A 117 -19.17 -5.58 -1.78
CA GLU A 117 -18.98 -4.12 -1.72
C GLU A 117 -17.61 -3.71 -2.29
N PHE A 118 -16.59 -4.57 -2.19
CA PHE A 118 -15.28 -4.29 -2.77
C PHE A 118 -15.07 -4.86 -4.17
N ASP A 119 -16.10 -5.43 -4.82
CA ASP A 119 -15.97 -6.01 -6.15
C ASP A 119 -15.61 -4.96 -7.20
N LYS A 120 -16.21 -3.77 -7.12
CA LYS A 120 -15.88 -2.65 -8.03
C LYS A 120 -14.39 -2.29 -7.92
N PHE A 121 -13.88 -2.12 -6.71
CA PHE A 121 -12.49 -1.73 -6.47
C PHE A 121 -11.49 -2.81 -6.89
N ARG A 122 -11.70 -4.07 -6.49
CA ARG A 122 -10.79 -5.16 -6.88
C ARG A 122 -10.80 -5.42 -8.39
N ASN A 123 -11.96 -5.33 -9.05
CA ASN A 123 -12.07 -5.51 -10.49
C ASN A 123 -11.36 -4.38 -11.23
N TRP A 124 -11.45 -3.14 -10.75
CA TRP A 124 -10.69 -2.01 -11.29
C TRP A 124 -9.18 -2.23 -11.14
N ILE A 125 -8.70 -2.71 -9.99
CA ILE A 125 -7.27 -3.05 -9.82
C ILE A 125 -6.82 -4.06 -10.89
N MET A 126 -7.63 -5.07 -11.19
CA MET A 126 -7.29 -6.14 -12.13
C MET A 126 -7.42 -5.73 -13.60
N ASN A 127 -8.43 -4.95 -13.95
CA ASN A 127 -8.79 -4.71 -15.36
C ASN A 127 -8.53 -3.27 -15.83
N GLY A 128 -8.44 -2.29 -14.93
CA GLY A 128 -8.56 -0.87 -15.28
C GLY A 128 -10.01 -0.51 -15.60
N ASN A 129 -10.24 0.63 -16.27
CA ASN A 129 -11.48 1.14 -16.91
C ASN A 129 -11.82 2.60 -16.53
N ASN A 130 -10.84 3.46 -16.21
CA ASN A 130 -11.01 4.92 -16.00
C ASN A 130 -12.01 5.40 -14.91
N ASP A 131 -12.82 4.52 -14.32
CA ASP A 131 -13.95 4.86 -13.45
C ASP A 131 -13.63 4.62 -11.97
N TRP A 132 -12.57 5.27 -11.45
CA TRP A 132 -12.09 5.05 -10.09
C TRP A 132 -12.71 5.97 -9.03
N TYR A 133 -13.66 6.84 -9.43
CA TYR A 133 -14.45 7.90 -8.75
C TYR A 133 -13.75 8.78 -7.66
N HIS A 134 -12.87 8.25 -6.82
CA HIS A 134 -12.17 8.98 -5.75
C HIS A 134 -10.67 8.67 -5.50
N SER A 135 -9.93 8.05 -6.43
CA SER A 135 -8.44 8.13 -6.58
C SER A 135 -7.83 9.57 -6.65
N LYS A 136 -8.22 10.44 -5.73
CA LYS A 136 -7.76 11.84 -5.71
C LYS A 136 -6.31 11.89 -5.26
N MET A 137 -5.57 12.85 -5.81
CA MET A 137 -4.32 13.25 -5.18
C MET A 137 -4.65 13.85 -3.82
N GLY A 138 -4.04 13.32 -2.75
CA GLY A 138 -4.32 13.78 -1.40
C GLY A 138 -3.83 15.22 -1.22
N LYS A 139 -4.75 16.19 -1.29
CA LYS A 139 -4.44 17.61 -1.06
C LYS A 139 -4.36 17.97 0.42
N GLU A 140 -5.10 17.25 1.26
CA GLU A 140 -5.21 17.52 2.70
C GLU A 140 -4.34 16.56 3.49
N ILE A 141 -3.37 17.08 4.25
CA ILE A 141 -2.53 16.28 5.14
C ILE A 141 -3.43 15.73 6.26
N LEU A 142 -3.57 14.41 6.35
CA LEU A 142 -4.17 13.79 7.52
C LEU A 142 -3.22 13.99 8.70
N THR A 143 -3.71 14.47 9.84
CA THR A 143 -2.90 14.67 11.06
C THR A 143 -2.13 13.41 11.47
N SER A 144 -2.73 12.23 11.28
CA SER A 144 -2.10 10.92 11.49
C SER A 144 -0.88 10.64 10.62
N THR A 145 -0.60 11.45 9.59
CA THR A 145 0.59 11.29 8.73
C THR A 145 1.81 12.06 9.24
N GLN A 146 1.64 12.98 10.19
CA GLN A 146 2.74 13.72 10.82
C GLN A 146 3.63 12.83 11.69
N ILE A 147 3.07 11.73 12.21
CA ILE A 147 3.77 10.75 13.05
C ILE A 147 4.56 9.71 12.23
N MET A 148 4.51 9.78 10.89
CA MET A 148 5.11 8.76 10.03
C MET A 148 6.65 8.86 10.03
N PRO A 149 7.38 7.73 10.12
CA PRO A 149 8.84 7.74 10.01
C PRO A 149 9.30 8.35 8.68
N ALA A 150 10.43 9.06 8.68
CA ALA A 150 10.92 9.76 7.49
C ALA A 150 11.21 8.82 6.32
N GLN A 151 10.67 9.17 5.14
CA GLN A 151 10.71 8.41 3.90
C GLN A 151 10.04 7.02 3.97
N SER A 152 9.14 6.78 4.92
CA SER A 152 8.37 5.54 5.01
C SER A 152 7.32 5.41 3.89
N HIS A 153 6.77 4.20 3.77
CA HIS A 153 5.52 3.98 3.05
C HIS A 153 4.40 3.78 4.06
N TYR A 154 3.19 4.22 3.75
CA TYR A 154 2.02 3.92 4.57
C TYR A 154 0.78 3.65 3.73
N CYS A 155 -0.16 2.95 4.33
CA CYS A 155 -1.53 2.80 3.88
C CYS A 155 -2.43 2.93 5.10
N ILE A 156 -3.25 3.96 5.15
CA ILE A 156 -4.17 4.26 6.26
C ILE A 156 -5.61 4.17 5.74
N PHE A 157 -6.51 3.64 6.54
CA PHE A 157 -7.92 3.52 6.27
C PHE A 157 -8.70 4.40 7.23
N ILE A 158 -9.63 5.17 6.68
CA ILE A 158 -10.57 6.02 7.42
C ILE A 158 -11.96 5.73 6.89
N ASP A 159 -12.93 5.71 7.78
CA ASP A 159 -14.35 5.78 7.43
C ASP A 159 -14.76 7.25 7.51
N ASP A 160 -15.17 7.85 6.39
CA ASP A 160 -15.64 9.25 6.36
C ASP A 160 -17.16 9.39 6.56
N GLY A 161 -17.85 8.28 6.84
CA GLY A 161 -19.30 8.19 6.99
C GLY A 161 -20.05 7.83 5.70
N GLU A 162 -19.45 8.04 4.53
CA GLU A 162 -20.04 7.62 3.25
C GLU A 162 -19.22 6.48 2.61
N TYR A 163 -17.89 6.57 2.67
CA TYR A 163 -16.95 5.64 2.08
C TYR A 163 -15.85 5.22 3.06
N ILE A 164 -15.39 3.99 2.86
CA ILE A 164 -14.08 3.57 3.35
C ILE A 164 -13.01 4.14 2.42
N ILE A 165 -12.20 5.06 2.95
CA ILE A 165 -11.10 5.71 2.25
C ILE A 165 -9.77 5.03 2.59
N ALA A 166 -8.99 4.65 1.59
CA ALA A 166 -7.58 4.30 1.75
C ALA A 166 -6.67 5.46 1.33
N ASP A 167 -5.80 5.92 2.21
CA ASP A 167 -4.72 6.84 1.92
C ASP A 167 -3.38 6.11 1.85
N VAL A 168 -2.83 5.99 0.64
CA VAL A 168 -1.59 5.28 0.36
C VAL A 168 -0.50 6.27 -0.01
N CYS A 169 0.64 6.19 0.67
CA CYS A 169 1.77 7.06 0.38
C CYS A 169 3.08 6.28 0.31
N ILE A 170 3.89 6.61 -0.69
CA ILE A 170 5.20 6.01 -0.91
C ILE A 170 6.28 7.07 -0.65
N TYR A 171 7.27 6.75 0.19
CA TYR A 171 8.39 7.62 0.55
C TYR A 171 7.96 8.97 1.17
N ASN A 172 6.81 9.01 1.84
CA ASN A 172 6.14 10.22 2.32
C ASN A 172 5.96 11.32 1.25
N TYR A 173 5.91 10.95 -0.04
CA TYR A 173 5.84 11.92 -1.14
C TYR A 173 4.76 11.57 -2.15
N TRP A 174 4.80 10.37 -2.72
CA TRP A 174 3.81 9.93 -3.72
C TRP A 174 2.57 9.39 -3.04
N ARG A 175 1.59 10.28 -2.84
CA ARG A 175 0.37 10.01 -2.07
C ARG A 175 -0.87 9.94 -2.95
N LYS A 176 -1.75 8.99 -2.63
CA LYS A 176 -3.02 8.81 -3.32
C LYS A 176 -4.10 8.26 -2.38
N MET A 177 -5.27 8.88 -2.43
CA MET A 177 -6.43 8.47 -1.64
C MET A 177 -7.43 7.76 -2.53
N PHE A 178 -8.10 6.71 -2.06
CA PHE A 178 -9.09 5.91 -2.81
C PHE A 178 -10.34 5.69 -1.98
N GLY A 179 -11.52 5.97 -2.53
CA GLY A 179 -12.79 5.43 -1.99
C GLY A 179 -12.93 3.97 -2.41
N ILE A 180 -12.75 3.04 -1.47
CA ILE A 180 -12.67 1.60 -1.75
C ILE A 180 -14.06 0.99 -1.88
N CYS A 181 -14.98 1.37 -1.01
CA CYS A 181 -16.40 1.00 -1.05
C CYS A 181 -17.20 1.97 -0.19
N LYS A 182 -18.54 1.90 -0.29
CA LYS A 182 -19.41 2.58 0.67
C LYS A 182 -19.25 1.98 2.06
N THR A 183 -19.42 2.80 3.08
CA THR A 183 -19.41 2.39 4.49
C THR A 183 -20.57 1.44 4.81
N PHE A 184 -20.34 0.50 5.72
CA PHE A 184 -21.32 -0.46 6.23
C PHE A 184 -21.02 -0.78 7.70
N ASP A 185 -21.93 -1.47 8.39
CA ASP A 185 -21.96 -1.62 9.87
C ASP A 185 -20.67 -2.19 10.51
N GLU A 186 -19.78 -2.83 9.74
CA GLU A 186 -18.51 -3.41 10.22
C GLU A 186 -17.24 -2.60 9.83
N SER A 187 -17.38 -1.32 9.53
CA SER A 187 -16.28 -0.43 9.14
C SER A 187 -15.27 -0.13 10.28
N PHE A 188 -14.61 1.05 10.26
CA PHE A 188 -13.55 1.44 11.18
C PHE A 188 -14.08 2.44 12.21
N VAL A 189 -14.00 2.10 13.51
CA VAL A 189 -14.29 3.06 14.58
C VAL A 189 -13.17 4.10 14.73
N ILE A 190 -11.93 3.66 14.53
CA ILE A 190 -10.73 4.49 14.51
C ILE A 190 -9.92 4.19 13.25
N PRO A 191 -9.11 5.14 12.75
CA PRO A 191 -8.23 4.88 11.63
C PRO A 191 -7.34 3.67 11.88
N GLN A 192 -7.20 2.82 10.87
CA GLN A 192 -6.28 1.68 10.90
C GLN A 192 -5.29 1.79 9.76
N GLY A 193 -4.13 1.15 9.84
CA GLY A 193 -3.18 1.24 8.75
C GLY A 193 -1.95 0.37 8.93
N TYR A 194 -1.18 0.28 7.86
CA TYR A 194 0.13 -0.36 7.83
C TYR A 194 1.19 0.64 7.38
N ILE A 195 2.33 0.61 8.05
CA ILE A 195 3.48 1.49 7.82
C ILE A 195 4.70 0.61 7.55
N CYS A 196 5.44 0.93 6.49
CA CYS A 196 6.72 0.32 6.14
C CYS A 196 7.85 1.33 6.35
N ASP A 197 8.58 1.16 7.45
CA ASP A 197 9.85 1.83 7.73
C ASP A 197 10.99 0.99 7.16
N TRP A 198 11.12 1.04 5.84
CA TRP A 198 12.09 0.23 5.10
C TRP A 198 13.54 0.54 5.48
N LYS A 199 13.85 1.76 5.97
CA LYS A 199 15.19 2.13 6.42
C LYS A 199 15.59 1.32 7.64
N ASN A 200 14.69 1.22 8.62
CA ASN A 200 14.92 0.47 9.84
C ASN A 200 14.49 -1.00 9.71
N LYS A 201 14.05 -1.42 8.52
CA LYS A 201 13.54 -2.77 8.22
C LYS A 201 12.44 -3.21 9.21
N LYS A 202 11.56 -2.28 9.56
CA LYS A 202 10.42 -2.52 10.45
C LYS A 202 9.13 -2.14 9.75
N GLU A 203 8.08 -2.89 10.05
CA GLU A 203 6.72 -2.52 9.66
C GLU A 203 5.84 -2.52 10.90
N TYR A 204 4.86 -1.63 10.91
CA TYR A 204 3.97 -1.39 12.04
C TYR A 204 2.52 -1.35 11.55
N THR A 205 1.59 -1.74 12.40
CA THR A 205 0.24 -1.20 12.32
C THR A 205 0.24 0.26 12.80
N LEU A 206 -0.78 1.03 12.42
CA LEU A 206 -0.92 2.42 12.89
C LEU A 206 -0.98 2.49 14.42
N LEU A 207 -1.70 1.57 15.05
CA LEU A 207 -1.82 1.51 16.51
C LEU A 207 -0.47 1.24 17.18
N GLU A 208 0.30 0.28 16.67
CA GLU A 208 1.65 -0.01 17.17
C GLU A 208 2.59 1.21 17.05
N LEU A 209 2.51 1.95 15.94
CA LEU A 209 3.29 3.17 15.77
C LEU A 209 2.88 4.25 16.78
N MET A 210 1.57 4.45 16.98
CA MET A 210 1.05 5.41 17.95
C MET A 210 1.49 5.09 19.38
N HIS A 211 1.40 3.82 19.80
CA HIS A 211 1.87 3.38 21.13
C HIS A 211 3.37 3.66 21.31
N LYS A 212 4.19 3.32 20.31
CA LYS A 212 5.64 3.55 20.36
C LYS A 212 6.00 5.03 20.50
N ILE A 213 5.23 5.91 19.88
CA ILE A 213 5.46 7.37 19.96
C ILE A 213 5.07 7.87 21.35
N ALA A 214 3.91 7.44 21.87
CA ALA A 214 3.47 7.81 23.21
C ALA A 214 4.50 7.38 24.29
N GLU A 215 5.02 6.15 24.22
CA GLU A 215 6.08 5.67 25.13
C GLU A 215 7.35 6.52 25.05
N SER A 216 7.76 6.92 23.84
CA SER A 216 8.93 7.78 23.61
C SER A 216 8.74 9.19 24.19
N GLU A 217 7.53 9.76 24.07
CA GLU A 217 7.20 11.07 24.62
C GLU A 217 7.13 11.04 26.16
N GLU A 218 6.57 9.99 26.74
CA GLU A 218 6.53 9.81 28.19
C GLU A 218 7.95 9.70 28.77
N LEU A 219 8.82 8.89 28.16
CA LEU A 219 10.22 8.77 28.59
C LEU A 219 10.96 10.11 28.56
N LYS A 220 10.76 10.91 27.50
CA LYS A 220 11.35 12.27 27.40
C LYS A 220 10.83 13.19 28.49
N TYR A 221 9.53 13.11 28.80
CA TYR A 221 8.92 13.92 29.84
C TYR A 221 9.47 13.58 31.23
N GLN A 222 9.64 12.29 31.54
CA GLN A 222 10.24 11.86 32.82
C GLN A 222 11.70 12.30 32.93
N GLN A 223 12.50 12.11 31.88
CA GLN A 223 13.91 12.56 31.86
C GLN A 223 14.05 14.09 31.99
N GLY A 224 13.09 14.85 31.44
CA GLY A 224 13.07 16.31 31.57
C GLY A 224 12.64 16.83 32.95
N LYS A 225 12.05 15.98 33.80
CA LYS A 225 11.73 16.31 35.20
C LYS A 225 12.88 16.04 36.17
N GLU A 226 13.85 15.23 35.77
CA GLU A 226 15.03 14.87 36.58
C GLU A 226 16.22 15.83 36.39
N LEU A 227 16.06 16.88 35.55
CA LEU A 227 17.02 17.97 35.29
C LEU A 227 16.55 19.27 35.95
#